data_AF-A0A816XDE7-F1
#
_entry.id   AF-A0A816XDE7-F1
#
_cell.length_a   1.000
_cell.length_b   1.000
_cell.length_c   1.000
_cell.angle_alpha   90.00
_cell.angle_beta   90.00
_cell.angle_gamma   90.00
#
_symmetry.space_group_name_H-M   'P 1'
#
loop_
_entity.id
_entity.type
_entity.pdbx_description
1 polymer ?
#
loop_
_entity_poly.entity_id
_entity_poly.type
_entity_poly.pdbx_seq_one_letter_code
_entity_poly.pdbx_strand_id
1 'polypeptide(L)'
;FCNIFPGRVNQLTLDNAKKICEIVPGISSPELLYSELQLLKNDIDSCTEMTELINKIKIIRHGYPNATRIYQFLLALPITVATNERCFSKLKLIKNKLRSTLMPDKMEWLIISSAEKDLLENADLSSFAEEWSHSRGKKLI
;
A
#
# COMPACT_ATOMS: atom_id res chain seq x y z
N PHE A 1 -8.16 10.14 -12.12
CA PHE A 1 -7.80 9.95 -10.70
C PHE A 1 -8.50 11.02 -9.86
N CYS A 2 -9.49 10.53 -9.11
CA CYS A 2 -10.44 11.12 -8.16
C CYS A 2 -10.43 12.63 -7.85
N ASN A 3 -11.58 13.28 -8.04
CA ASN A 3 -11.93 14.67 -7.68
C ASN A 3 -12.02 14.93 -6.15
N ILE A 4 -11.21 14.23 -5.35
CA ILE A 4 -11.32 14.22 -3.88
C ILE A 4 -10.18 15.03 -3.23
N PHE A 5 -9.18 15.45 -4.02
CA PHE A 5 -8.13 16.36 -3.57
C PHE A 5 -8.69 17.73 -3.18
N PRO A 6 -8.07 18.42 -2.19
CA PRO A 6 -8.42 19.80 -1.85
C PRO A 6 -8.45 20.68 -3.11
N GLY A 7 -9.53 21.44 -3.31
CA GLY A 7 -9.79 22.26 -4.49
C GLY A 7 -10.54 21.58 -5.64
N ARG A 8 -10.54 20.24 -5.74
CA ARG A 8 -11.30 19.47 -6.76
C ARG A 8 -12.63 18.90 -6.24
N VAL A 9 -12.87 18.99 -4.94
CA VAL A 9 -14.13 18.58 -4.29
C VAL A 9 -15.34 19.38 -4.84
N ASN A 10 -15.09 20.56 -5.41
CA ASN A 10 -16.09 21.39 -6.08
C ASN A 10 -16.78 20.73 -7.29
N GLN A 11 -16.21 19.68 -7.89
CA GLN A 11 -16.76 18.95 -9.04
C GLN A 11 -17.27 17.54 -8.69
N LEU A 12 -17.55 17.28 -7.41
CA LEU A 12 -18.04 15.97 -6.98
C LEU A 12 -19.52 15.80 -7.34
N THR A 13 -19.81 14.85 -8.24
CA THR A 13 -21.17 14.42 -8.59
C THR A 13 -21.49 13.07 -7.94
N LEU A 14 -22.78 12.74 -7.80
CA LEU A 14 -23.21 11.42 -7.28
C LEU A 14 -22.64 10.26 -8.11
N ASP A 15 -22.47 10.45 -9.43
CA ASP A 15 -21.85 9.48 -10.33
C ASP A 15 -20.36 9.25 -10.00
N ASN A 16 -19.65 10.30 -9.60
CA ASN A 16 -18.27 10.18 -9.12
C ASN A 16 -18.21 9.40 -7.79
N ALA A 17 -19.17 9.64 -6.89
CA ALA A 17 -19.25 8.89 -5.62
C ALA A 17 -19.49 7.39 -5.86
N LYS A 18 -20.34 7.02 -6.84
CA LYS A 18 -20.57 5.62 -7.24
C LYS A 18 -19.29 4.96 -7.74
N LYS A 19 -18.56 5.62 -8.65
CA LYS A 19 -17.25 5.15 -9.14
C LYS A 19 -16.23 4.99 -8.02
N ILE A 20 -16.26 5.86 -7.00
CA ILE A 20 -15.37 5.74 -5.85
C ILE A 20 -15.72 4.52 -5.00
N CYS A 21 -17.01 4.24 -4.78
CA CYS A 21 -17.46 3.04 -4.06
C CYS A 21 -17.07 1.74 -4.79
N GLU A 22 -17.01 1.74 -6.12
CA GLU A 22 -16.52 0.58 -6.89
C GLU A 22 -15.02 0.33 -6.69
N ILE A 23 -14.23 1.40 -6.52
CA ILE A 23 -12.77 1.31 -6.40
C ILE A 23 -12.35 1.02 -4.95
N VAL A 24 -13.05 1.59 -3.97
CA VAL A 24 -12.65 1.54 -2.57
C VAL A 24 -13.40 0.43 -1.83
N PRO A 25 -12.71 -0.63 -1.36
CA PRO A 25 -13.36 -1.75 -0.70
C PRO A 25 -13.93 -1.37 0.68
N GLY A 26 -15.20 -1.74 0.90
CA GLY A 26 -15.90 -1.59 2.17
C GLY A 26 -16.83 -0.38 2.29
N ILE A 27 -17.16 0.29 1.19
CA ILE A 27 -18.14 1.40 1.16
C ILE A 27 -19.39 0.93 0.41
N SER A 28 -20.49 0.73 1.13
CA SER A 28 -21.72 0.16 0.56
C SER A 28 -22.76 1.19 0.12
N SER A 29 -22.65 2.46 0.55
CA SER A 29 -23.66 3.50 0.31
C SER A 29 -23.07 4.78 -0.29
N PRO A 30 -23.21 4.99 -1.61
CA PRO A 30 -22.74 6.19 -2.31
C PRO A 30 -23.41 7.49 -1.83
N GLU A 31 -24.66 7.45 -1.37
CA GLU A 31 -25.42 8.62 -0.92
C GLU A 31 -24.88 9.16 0.42
N LEU A 32 -24.60 8.25 1.37
CA LEU A 32 -23.98 8.63 2.64
C LEU A 32 -22.59 9.21 2.37
N LEU A 33 -21.80 8.53 1.52
CA LEU A 33 -20.49 9.04 1.12
C LEU A 33 -20.56 10.46 0.55
N TYR A 34 -21.48 10.69 -0.39
CA TYR A 34 -21.63 12.00 -1.01
C TYR A 34 -21.96 13.09 0.02
N SER A 35 -22.85 12.76 0.96
CA SER A 35 -23.27 13.67 2.04
C SER A 35 -22.09 13.99 2.98
N GLU A 36 -21.32 12.98 3.39
CA GLU A 36 -20.14 13.15 4.25
C GLU A 36 -19.06 14.03 3.57
N LEU A 37 -18.81 13.80 2.28
CA LEU A 37 -17.82 14.57 1.51
C LEU A 37 -18.27 16.02 1.29
N GLN A 38 -19.57 16.27 1.12
CA GLN A 38 -20.11 17.63 1.04
C GLN A 38 -19.94 18.38 2.37
N LEU A 39 -20.17 17.71 3.50
CA LEU A 39 -19.99 18.31 4.83
C LEU A 39 -18.53 18.63 5.12
N LEU A 40 -17.60 17.75 4.77
CA LEU A 40 -16.16 17.98 4.97
C LEU A 40 -15.51 18.96 3.99
N LYS A 41 -16.20 19.29 2.90
CA LYS A 41 -15.64 20.08 1.79
C LYS A 41 -14.96 21.37 2.24
N ASN A 42 -15.65 22.16 3.06
CA ASN A 42 -15.14 23.45 3.52
C ASN A 42 -13.95 23.30 4.48
N ASP A 43 -13.97 22.27 5.33
CA ASP A 43 -12.91 22.00 6.30
C ASP A 43 -11.64 21.45 5.64
N ILE A 44 -11.78 20.78 4.49
CA ILE A 44 -10.68 20.22 3.70
C ILE A 44 -10.09 21.27 2.76
N ASP A 45 -10.92 22.08 2.09
CA ASP A 45 -10.44 23.15 1.21
C ASP A 45 -9.64 24.21 1.98
N SER A 46 -9.85 24.32 3.30
CA SER A 46 -9.04 25.17 4.17
C SER A 46 -7.64 24.62 4.45
N CYS A 47 -7.38 23.33 4.20
CA CYS A 47 -6.09 22.71 4.49
C CYS A 47 -5.12 22.92 3.34
N THR A 48 -4.02 23.63 3.61
CA THR A 48 -2.93 23.86 2.65
C THR A 48 -1.84 22.79 2.75
N GLU A 49 -1.63 22.22 3.94
CA GLU A 49 -0.60 21.20 4.19
C GLU A 49 -1.17 19.78 4.36
N MET A 50 -0.45 18.79 3.83
CA MET A 50 -0.80 17.36 3.96
C MET A 50 -0.81 16.88 5.41
N THR A 51 0.07 17.41 6.25
CA THR A 51 0.17 17.12 7.70
C THR A 51 -1.09 17.53 8.45
N GLU A 52 -1.61 18.72 8.13
CA GLU A 52 -2.85 19.25 8.71
C GLU A 52 -4.06 18.40 8.30
N LEU A 53 -4.13 18.04 7.00
CA LEU A 53 -5.17 17.17 6.47
C LEU A 53 -5.18 15.79 7.16
N ILE A 54 -4.01 15.18 7.35
CA ILE A 54 -3.87 13.90 8.08
C ILE A 54 -4.37 14.02 9.52
N ASN A 55 -4.03 15.11 10.21
CA ASN A 55 -4.46 15.34 11.59
C ASN A 55 -5.97 15.56 11.69
N LYS A 56 -6.57 16.34 10.78
CA LYS A 56 -8.03 16.52 10.72
C LYS A 56 -8.74 15.19 10.46
N ILE A 57 -8.29 14.40 9.48
CA ILE A 57 -8.89 13.09 9.19
C ILE A 57 -8.80 12.14 10.39
N LYS A 58 -7.71 12.20 11.18
CA LYS A 58 -7.60 11.41 12.43
C LYS A 58 -8.65 11.80 13.46
N ILE A 59 -8.90 13.10 13.65
CA ILE A 59 -9.90 13.61 14.61
C ILE A 59 -11.31 13.24 14.14
N ILE A 60 -11.56 13.38 12.85
CA ILE A 60 -12.88 13.24 12.23
C ILE A 60 -13.26 11.77 11.96
N ARG A 61 -12.32 10.84 12.19
CA ARG A 61 -12.46 9.38 11.93
C ARG A 61 -13.75 8.77 12.46
N HIS A 62 -14.24 9.23 13.61
CA HIS A 62 -15.45 8.70 14.25
C HIS A 62 -16.74 9.35 13.76
N GLY A 63 -16.69 10.57 13.22
CA GLY A 63 -17.87 11.30 12.74
C GLY A 63 -18.27 10.95 11.31
N TYR A 64 -17.28 10.70 10.44
CA TYR A 64 -17.51 10.44 9.01
C TYR A 64 -16.61 9.28 8.53
N PRO A 65 -17.05 8.03 8.76
CA PRO A 65 -16.23 6.83 8.52
C PRO A 65 -15.97 6.58 7.03
N ASN A 66 -16.93 6.90 6.14
CA ASN A 66 -16.79 6.63 4.72
C ASN A 66 -15.81 7.62 4.07
N ALA A 67 -15.96 8.91 4.37
CA ALA A 67 -15.03 9.94 3.91
C ALA A 67 -13.61 9.68 4.43
N THR A 68 -13.46 9.35 5.72
CA THR A 68 -12.16 9.05 6.32
C THR A 68 -11.47 7.87 5.63
N ARG A 69 -12.22 6.81 5.32
CA ARG A 69 -11.67 5.63 4.64
C ARG A 69 -11.14 5.96 3.25
N ILE A 70 -11.85 6.79 2.49
CA ILE A 70 -11.41 7.23 1.16
C ILE A 70 -10.14 8.05 1.26
N TYR A 71 -10.07 9.01 2.18
CA TYR A 71 -8.88 9.82 2.34
C TYR A 71 -7.68 8.98 2.79
N GLN A 72 -7.88 8.00 3.68
CA GLN A 72 -6.83 7.05 4.04
C GLN A 72 -6.33 6.25 2.83
N PHE A 73 -7.25 5.76 2.00
CA PHE A 73 -6.89 5.05 0.77
C PHE A 73 -6.13 5.97 -0.20
N LEU A 74 -6.62 7.19 -0.42
CA LEU A 74 -6.02 8.19 -1.30
C LEU A 74 -4.61 8.58 -0.83
N LEU A 75 -4.39 8.73 0.47
CA LEU A 75 -3.09 9.03 1.06
C LEU A 75 -2.13 7.84 0.99
N ALA A 76 -2.65 6.61 1.09
CA ALA A 76 -1.85 5.39 0.97
C ALA A 76 -1.39 5.13 -0.47
N LEU A 77 -2.17 5.50 -1.49
CA LEU A 77 -1.82 5.30 -2.90
C LEU A 77 -0.43 5.84 -3.29
N PRO A 78 -0.10 7.14 -3.13
CA PRO A 78 1.23 7.64 -3.48
C PRO A 78 2.34 7.01 -2.63
N ILE A 79 2.07 6.67 -1.37
CA ILE A 79 3.04 6.02 -0.47
C ILE A 79 3.38 4.61 -0.95
N THR A 80 2.37 3.83 -1.34
CA THR A 80 2.57 2.48 -1.90
C THR A 80 3.25 2.53 -3.26
N VAL A 81 2.86 3.45 -4.14
CA VAL A 81 3.49 3.63 -5.45
C VAL A 81 4.97 4.01 -5.29
N ALA A 82 5.30 5.00 -4.45
CA ALA A 82 6.69 5.41 -4.22
C ALA A 82 7.54 4.29 -3.59
N THR A 83 6.97 3.51 -2.67
CA THR A 83 7.65 2.35 -2.07
C THR A 83 7.93 1.29 -3.13
N ASN A 84 6.93 0.96 -3.96
CA ASN A 84 7.08 0.00 -5.03
C ASN A 84 8.10 0.47 -6.07
N GLU A 85 8.06 1.73 -6.51
CA GLU A 85 9.05 2.31 -7.43
C GLU A 85 10.47 2.23 -6.87
N ARG A 86 10.66 2.56 -5.59
CA ARG A 86 11.95 2.44 -4.91
C ARG A 86 12.43 0.99 -4.87
N CYS A 87 11.55 0.04 -4.54
CA CYS A 87 11.85 -1.39 -4.53
C CYS A 87 12.22 -1.89 -5.93
N PHE A 88 11.43 -1.56 -6.95
CA PHE A 88 11.73 -1.93 -8.34
C PHE A 88 13.02 -1.30 -8.87
N SER A 89 13.33 -0.07 -8.45
CA SER A 89 14.61 0.58 -8.79
C SER A 89 15.80 -0.20 -8.21
N LYS A 90 15.73 -0.62 -6.94
CA LYS A 90 16.74 -1.49 -6.32
C LYS A 90 16.85 -2.84 -7.02
N LEU A 91 15.72 -3.49 -7.30
CA LEU A 91 15.68 -4.76 -8.04
C LEU A 91 16.27 -4.64 -9.44
N LYS A 92 16.01 -3.53 -10.14
CA LYS A 92 16.60 -3.24 -11.45
C LYS A 92 18.12 -3.12 -11.36
N LEU A 93 18.65 -2.48 -10.33
CA LEU A 93 20.10 -2.40 -10.10
C LEU A 93 20.71 -3.78 -9.83
N ILE A 94 20.08 -4.59 -8.98
CA ILE A 94 20.51 -5.97 -8.70
C ILE A 94 20.51 -6.81 -9.98
N LYS A 95 19.40 -6.78 -10.73
CA LYS A 95 19.27 -7.46 -12.03
C LYS A 95 20.39 -7.05 -12.98
N ASN A 96 20.64 -5.76 -13.13
CA ASN A 96 21.64 -5.26 -14.06
C ASN A 96 23.06 -5.65 -13.65
N LYS A 97 23.39 -5.62 -12.34
CA LYS A 97 24.72 -6.00 -11.84
C LYS A 97 24.99 -7.51 -11.93
N LEU A 98 23.97 -8.35 -11.78
CA LEU A 98 24.12 -9.81 -11.72
C LEU A 98 23.79 -10.53 -13.04
N ARG A 99 23.31 -9.80 -14.07
CA ARG A 99 22.86 -10.37 -15.36
C ARG A 99 23.90 -11.23 -16.08
N SER A 100 25.19 -10.93 -15.94
CA SER A 100 26.28 -11.66 -16.60
C SER A 100 26.81 -12.86 -15.79
N THR A 101 26.39 -12.99 -14.53
CA THR A 101 27.02 -13.93 -13.57
C THR A 101 26.02 -14.96 -13.02
N LEU A 102 24.71 -14.70 -13.13
CA LEU A 102 23.67 -15.54 -12.53
C LEU A 102 22.71 -16.13 -13.57
N MET A 103 22.39 -17.42 -13.43
CA MET A 103 21.26 -18.05 -14.14
C MET A 103 19.93 -17.43 -13.69
N PRO A 104 18.91 -17.34 -14.58
CA PRO A 104 17.60 -16.78 -14.27
C PRO A 104 16.97 -17.34 -12.99
N ASP A 105 17.00 -18.66 -12.81
CA ASP A 105 16.41 -19.33 -11.63
C ASP A 105 17.07 -18.85 -10.33
N LYS A 106 18.41 -18.79 -10.30
CA LYS A 106 19.16 -18.30 -9.12
C LYS A 106 18.82 -16.84 -8.80
N MET A 107 18.49 -16.06 -9.82
CA MET A 107 18.17 -14.64 -9.66
C MET A 107 16.77 -14.47 -9.05
N GLU A 108 15.82 -15.30 -9.46
CA GLU A 108 14.47 -15.34 -8.87
C GLU A 108 14.53 -15.66 -7.37
N TRP A 109 15.26 -16.71 -6.98
CA TRP A 109 15.44 -17.08 -5.57
C TRP A 109 16.07 -15.96 -4.76
N LEU A 110 17.08 -15.26 -5.29
CA LEU A 110 17.69 -14.11 -4.61
C LEU A 110 16.73 -12.93 -4.45
N ILE A 111 15.88 -12.66 -5.44
CA ILE A 111 14.88 -11.60 -5.34
C ILE A 111 13.88 -11.94 -4.22
N ILE A 112 13.39 -13.18 -4.18
CA ILE A 112 12.48 -13.66 -3.12
C ILE A 112 13.15 -13.54 -1.76
N SER A 113 14.36 -14.08 -1.58
CA SER A 113 15.10 -13.96 -0.32
C SER A 113 15.39 -12.50 0.06
N SER A 114 15.57 -11.59 -0.91
CA SER A 114 15.79 -10.16 -0.63
C SER A 114 14.51 -9.44 -0.20
N ALA A 115 13.34 -9.84 -0.72
CA ALA A 115 12.05 -9.29 -0.34
C ALA A 115 11.60 -9.80 1.04
N GLU A 116 11.95 -11.04 1.38
CA GLU A 116 11.64 -11.69 2.66
C GLU A 116 12.77 -11.54 3.69
N LYS A 117 13.80 -10.74 3.37
CA LYS A 117 15.00 -10.61 4.19
C LYS A 117 14.68 -10.26 5.65
N ASP A 118 13.77 -9.32 5.89
CA ASP A 118 13.39 -8.89 7.24
C ASP A 118 12.67 -10.02 8.01
N LEU A 119 11.98 -10.92 7.32
CA LEU A 119 11.37 -12.11 7.94
C LEU A 119 12.43 -13.17 8.23
N LEU A 120 13.38 -13.35 7.30
CA LEU A 120 14.50 -14.29 7.43
C LEU A 120 15.50 -13.89 8.53
N GLU A 121 15.71 -12.59 8.76
CA GLU A 121 16.57 -12.11 9.86
C GLU A 121 15.97 -12.43 11.24
N ASN A 122 14.64 -12.52 11.34
CA ASN A 122 13.93 -12.89 12.56
C ASN A 122 13.66 -14.40 12.66
N ALA A 123 13.90 -15.16 11.59
CA ALA A 123 13.74 -16.60 11.58
C ALA A 123 15.02 -17.28 12.06
N ASP A 124 14.89 -18.33 12.88
CA ASP A 124 16.03 -19.14 13.29
C ASP A 124 16.45 -20.07 12.15
N LEU A 125 17.25 -19.54 11.23
CA LEU A 125 17.83 -20.26 10.11
C LEU A 125 18.72 -21.43 10.56
N SER A 126 19.26 -21.38 11.79
CA SER A 126 20.15 -22.42 12.30
C SER A 126 19.38 -23.68 12.66
N SER A 127 18.28 -23.56 13.42
CA SER A 127 17.39 -24.70 13.69
C SER A 127 16.72 -25.23 12.42
N PHE A 128 16.34 -24.37 11.48
CA PHE A 128 15.82 -24.82 10.18
C PHE A 128 16.87 -25.62 9.39
N ALA A 129 18.12 -25.17 9.36
CA ALA A 129 19.20 -25.88 8.67
C ALA A 129 19.50 -27.24 9.31
N GLU A 130 19.43 -27.33 10.64
CA GLU A 130 19.57 -28.58 11.39
C GLU A 130 18.41 -29.54 11.10
N GLU A 131 17.15 -29.09 11.17
CA GLU A 131 15.98 -29.90 10.81
C GLU A 131 16.04 -30.38 9.36
N TRP A 132 16.44 -29.52 8.43
CA TRP A 132 16.56 -29.86 7.03
C TRP A 132 17.69 -30.87 6.78
N SER A 133 18.82 -30.72 7.45
CA SER A 133 19.93 -31.67 7.43
C SER A 133 19.50 -33.04 7.98
N HIS A 134 18.81 -33.07 9.12
CA HIS A 134 18.25 -34.29 9.70
C HIS A 134 17.19 -34.96 8.81
N SER A 135 16.38 -34.16 8.09
CA SER A 135 15.37 -34.66 7.15
C SER A 135 15.99 -35.27 5.88
N ARG A 136 17.11 -34.71 5.38
CA ARG A 136 17.84 -35.26 4.23
C ARG A 136 18.73 -36.46 4.57
N GLY A 137 19.31 -36.49 5.77
CA GLY A 137 20.08 -37.64 6.26
C GLY A 137 19.25 -38.92 6.39
N LYS A 138 17.93 -38.80 6.58
CA LYS A 138 17.00 -39.95 6.64
C LYS A 138 16.60 -40.53 5.27
N LYS A 139 17.00 -39.90 4.15
CA LYS A 139 16.73 -40.41 2.79
C LYS A 139 17.92 -41.12 2.14
N LEU A 140 19.05 -41.27 2.85
CA LEU A 140 20.29 -41.88 2.35
C LEU A 140 20.69 -43.19 3.08
N ILE A 141 19.71 -43.91 3.63
CA ILE A 141 19.89 -45.29 4.13
C ILE A 141 18.88 -46.18 3.41
#